data_AF-A0A972QTP8-F1
#
_entry.id   AF-A0A972QTP8-F1
#
_cell.length_a   1.000
_cell.length_b   1.000
_cell.length_c   1.000
_cell.angle_alpha   90.00
_cell.angle_beta   90.00
_cell.angle_gamma   90.00
#
_symmetry.space_group_name_H-M   'P 1'
#
loop_
_entity.id
_entity.type
_entity.pdbx_description
1 polymer ?
#
loop_
_entity_poly.entity_id
_entity_poly.type
_entity_poly.pdbx_seq_one_letter_code
_entity_poly.pdbx_strand_id
1 'polypeptide(L)'
;VSGSVNPDKFVVDKVVMETSEKTISAKHIKCVYDPEKGGVRDIDVEEDIQSKCCLEDQEIKELVKIAKEIEKHYGRAMDIEWAIDKDFSFPESIFIVQARPETVWSQRKKKSLIGKKSGYQLLMEQAMKRIKIPE
;
A
#
# COMPACT_ATOMS: atom_id res chain seq x y z
N VAL A 1 -8.60 -0.48 -13.97
CA VAL A 1 -7.89 0.81 -14.17
C VAL A 1 -7.39 0.91 -15.62
N SER A 2 -7.66 2.03 -16.34
CA SER A 2 -7.43 2.17 -17.80
C SER A 2 -5.97 2.42 -18.22
N GLY A 3 -5.08 2.77 -17.28
CA GLY A 3 -3.64 2.97 -17.55
C GLY A 3 -3.28 4.25 -18.32
N SER A 4 -4.24 5.16 -18.53
CA SER A 4 -4.06 6.37 -19.33
C SER A 4 -3.35 7.52 -18.61
N VAL A 5 -3.28 7.46 -17.27
CA VAL A 5 -2.68 8.50 -16.42
C VAL A 5 -1.31 8.05 -15.92
N ASN A 6 -0.41 9.01 -15.64
CA ASN A 6 0.90 8.74 -15.06
C ASN A 6 0.86 9.02 -13.53
N PRO A 7 0.71 8.01 -12.66
CA PRO A 7 0.50 8.23 -11.24
C PRO A 7 1.81 8.51 -10.50
N ASP A 8 1.70 9.10 -9.31
CA ASP A 8 2.78 9.07 -8.33
C ASP A 8 2.89 7.65 -7.74
N LYS A 9 4.10 7.25 -7.36
CA LYS A 9 4.38 5.96 -6.74
C LYS A 9 5.00 6.15 -5.37
N PHE A 10 4.47 5.41 -4.40
CA PHE A 10 4.96 5.38 -3.03
C PHE A 10 5.27 3.93 -2.63
N VAL A 11 6.44 3.73 -2.02
CA VAL A 11 6.79 2.47 -1.36
C VAL A 11 6.92 2.77 0.12
N VAL A 12 6.13 2.08 0.94
CA VAL A 12 6.05 2.33 2.38
C VAL A 12 6.40 1.04 3.13
N ASP A 13 7.26 1.16 4.13
CA ASP A 13 7.58 0.04 5.02
C ASP A 13 6.40 -0.25 5.96
N LYS A 14 5.91 -1.49 5.95
CA LYS A 14 4.73 -1.90 6.73
C LYS A 14 4.98 -1.92 8.25
N VAL A 15 6.24 -1.96 8.70
CA VAL A 15 6.63 -2.03 10.12
C VAL A 15 6.92 -0.63 10.65
N VAL A 16 7.80 0.11 9.96
CA VAL A 16 8.22 1.45 10.38
C VAL A 16 7.18 2.52 10.03
N MET A 17 6.28 2.24 9.08
CA MET A 17 5.25 3.16 8.58
C MET A 17 5.85 4.44 7.97
N GLU A 18 7.04 4.30 7.36
CA GLU A 18 7.77 5.36 6.68
C GLU A 18 7.86 5.08 5.18
N THR A 19 7.73 6.15 4.39
CA THR A 19 7.87 6.08 2.93
C THR A 19 9.34 5.96 2.56
N SER A 20 9.73 4.79 2.05
CA SER A 20 11.11 4.51 1.64
C SER A 20 11.42 5.01 0.23
N GLU A 21 10.44 4.99 -0.67
CA GLU A 21 10.55 5.53 -2.02
C GLU A 21 9.34 6.38 -2.36
N LYS A 22 9.59 7.55 -2.97
CA LYS A 22 8.57 8.48 -3.46
C LYS A 22 8.96 8.94 -4.86
N THR A 23 8.15 8.59 -5.84
CA THR A 23 8.32 9.01 -7.24
C THR A 23 7.13 9.88 -7.60
N ILE A 24 7.39 11.16 -7.85
CA ILE A 24 6.37 12.11 -8.30
C ILE A 24 6.43 12.18 -9.82
N SER A 25 5.30 11.90 -10.45
CA SER A 25 5.16 11.85 -11.89
C SER A 25 4.50 13.12 -12.41
N ALA A 26 4.86 13.51 -13.63
CA ALA A 26 4.13 14.55 -14.36
C ALA A 26 2.75 14.02 -14.75
N LYS A 27 1.73 14.50 -14.04
CA LYS A 27 0.32 14.13 -14.25
C LYS A 27 -0.28 15.07 -15.29
N HIS A 28 -0.22 14.70 -16.56
CA HIS A 28 -0.70 15.57 -17.66
C HIS A 28 -2.23 15.61 -17.78
N ILE A 29 -2.90 14.50 -17.48
CA ILE A 29 -4.36 14.35 -17.63
C ILE A 29 -5.00 13.86 -16.33
N LYS A 30 -6.23 14.31 -16.06
CA LYS A 30 -7.09 13.82 -14.98
C LYS A 30 -8.49 13.50 -15.51
N CYS A 31 -9.08 12.45 -14.98
CA CYS A 31 -10.44 12.03 -15.28
C CYS A 31 -11.41 12.75 -14.33
N VAL A 32 -12.42 13.41 -14.87
CA VAL A 32 -13.46 14.13 -14.11
C VAL A 32 -14.85 13.70 -14.52
N TYR A 33 -15.80 13.81 -13.60
CA TYR A 33 -17.22 13.58 -13.90
C TYR A 33 -17.77 14.71 -14.78
N ASP A 34 -18.48 14.34 -15.84
CA ASP A 34 -19.19 15.26 -16.73
C ASP A 34 -20.67 15.29 -16.31
N PRO A 35 -21.13 16.35 -15.63
CA PRO A 35 -22.50 16.44 -15.15
C PRO A 35 -23.52 16.65 -16.27
N GLU A 36 -23.11 17.17 -17.43
CA GLU A 36 -24.01 17.44 -18.55
C GLU A 36 -24.29 16.15 -19.34
N LYS A 37 -23.25 15.34 -19.56
CA LYS A 37 -23.35 14.11 -20.37
C LYS A 37 -23.59 12.84 -19.55
N GLY A 38 -23.46 12.90 -18.23
CA GLY A 38 -23.65 11.75 -17.34
C GLY A 38 -22.58 10.68 -17.56
N GLY A 39 -21.31 11.03 -17.35
CA GLY A 39 -20.19 10.13 -17.58
C GLY A 39 -18.87 10.69 -17.07
N VAL A 40 -17.75 10.20 -17.59
CA VAL A 40 -16.42 10.73 -17.30
C VAL A 40 -15.77 11.29 -18.55
N ARG A 41 -14.91 12.29 -18.37
CA ARG A 41 -14.07 12.85 -19.42
C ARG A 41 -12.67 13.13 -18.89
N ASP A 42 -11.68 13.01 -19.75
CA ASP A 42 -10.31 13.42 -19.44
C ASP A 42 -10.15 14.92 -19.71
N ILE A 43 -9.50 15.62 -18.79
CA ILE A 43 -9.11 17.02 -18.94
C ILE A 43 -7.64 17.19 -18.59
N ASP A 44 -7.01 18.19 -19.20
CA ASP A 44 -5.63 18.54 -18.89
C ASP A 44 -5.51 19.04 -17.44
N VAL A 45 -4.39 18.70 -16.84
CA VAL A 45 -4.00 19.15 -15.51
C VAL A 45 -3.21 20.45 -15.65
N GLU A 46 -3.54 21.45 -14.83
CA GLU A 46 -2.82 22.73 -14.82
C GLU A 46 -1.32 22.51 -14.54
N GLU A 47 -0.46 23.18 -15.30
CA GLU A 47 1.00 22.96 -15.27
C GLU A 47 1.59 23.06 -13.85
N ASP A 48 1.05 23.96 -13.02
CA ASP A 48 1.52 24.20 -11.66
C ASP A 48 1.21 23.05 -10.69
N ILE A 49 0.25 22.18 -11.01
CA ILE A 49 -0.13 21.02 -10.18
C ILE A 49 0.33 19.68 -10.78
N GLN A 50 0.79 19.62 -12.04
CA GLN A 50 1.22 18.36 -12.67
C GLN A 50 2.32 17.64 -11.88
N SER A 51 3.25 18.41 -11.32
CA SER A 51 4.41 17.93 -10.56
C SER A 51 4.21 18.00 -9.03
N LYS A 52 3.00 18.32 -8.56
CA LYS A 52 2.68 18.28 -7.12
C LYS A 52 2.37 16.84 -6.71
N CYS A 53 2.74 16.50 -5.48
CA CYS A 53 2.43 15.21 -4.88
C CYS A 53 0.90 15.06 -4.76
N CYS A 54 0.35 13.94 -5.21
CA CYS A 54 -1.10 13.71 -5.20
C CYS A 54 -1.66 13.33 -3.83
N LEU A 55 -0.80 13.03 -2.86
CA LEU A 55 -1.16 12.64 -1.49
C LEU A 55 -0.36 13.42 -0.46
N GLU A 56 -0.99 13.69 0.68
CA GLU A 56 -0.35 14.15 1.89
C GLU A 56 0.25 12.99 2.68
N ASP A 57 1.29 13.25 3.47
CA ASP A 57 1.97 12.19 4.24
C ASP A 57 1.04 11.52 5.27
N GLN A 58 0.04 12.23 5.78
CA GLN A 58 -0.97 11.66 6.67
C GLN A 58 -1.93 10.69 5.97
N GLU A 59 -2.31 11.00 4.73
CA GLU A 59 -3.16 10.15 3.89
C GLU A 59 -2.43 8.85 3.53
N ILE A 60 -1.14 8.94 3.19
CA ILE A 60 -0.30 7.76 2.93
C ILE A 60 -0.27 6.83 4.15
N LYS A 61 -0.06 7.39 5.35
CA LYS A 61 -0.02 6.61 6.60
C LYS A 61 -1.36 5.93 6.88
N GLU A 62 -2.47 6.62 6.65
CA GLU A 62 -3.80 6.07 6.89
C GLU A 62 -4.15 4.98 5.90
N LEU A 63 -3.86 5.18 4.61
CA LEU A 63 -4.00 4.14 3.57
C LEU A 63 -3.21 2.87 3.93
N VAL A 64 -2.01 3.01 4.47
CA VAL A 64 -1.20 1.85 4.89
C VAL A 64 -1.79 1.14 6.10
N LYS A 65 -2.40 1.86 7.06
CA LYS A 65 -3.12 1.23 8.18
C LYS A 65 -4.31 0.42 7.65
N ILE A 66 -5.16 1.03 6.83
CA ILE A 66 -6.33 0.38 6.23
C ILE A 66 -5.90 -0.85 5.42
N ALA A 67 -4.84 -0.73 4.60
CA ALA A 67 -4.31 -1.84 3.82
C ALA A 67 -3.81 -3.00 4.70
N LYS A 68 -3.17 -2.71 5.84
CA LYS A 68 -2.73 -3.73 6.81
C LYS A 68 -3.92 -4.43 7.47
N GLU A 69 -4.98 -3.71 7.78
CA GLU A 69 -6.20 -4.29 8.34
C GLU A 69 -6.90 -5.21 7.33
N ILE A 70 -7.00 -4.77 6.07
CA ILE A 70 -7.54 -5.58 4.97
C ILE A 70 -6.69 -6.84 4.75
N GLU A 71 -5.36 -6.71 4.64
CA GLU A 71 -4.44 -7.86 4.52
C GLU A 71 -4.58 -8.83 5.69
N LYS A 72 -4.71 -8.32 6.93
CA LYS A 72 -4.94 -9.13 8.13
C LYS A 72 -6.27 -9.87 8.06
N HIS A 73 -7.34 -9.20 7.63
CA HIS A 73 -8.68 -9.79 7.50
C HIS A 73 -8.69 -10.96 6.50
N TYR A 74 -8.07 -10.80 5.33
CA TYR A 74 -8.04 -11.84 4.29
C TYR A 74 -6.88 -12.85 4.45
N GLY A 75 -5.92 -12.56 5.33
CA GLY A 75 -4.77 -13.42 5.64
C GLY A 75 -3.73 -13.56 4.51
N ARG A 76 -3.82 -12.73 3.47
CA ARG A 76 -3.00 -12.79 2.24
C ARG A 76 -2.80 -11.39 1.66
N ALA A 77 -1.81 -11.25 0.77
CA ALA A 77 -1.57 -10.00 0.05
C ALA A 77 -2.80 -9.61 -0.78
N MET A 78 -3.19 -8.34 -0.68
CA MET A 78 -4.37 -7.78 -1.32
C MET A 78 -3.97 -6.65 -2.27
N ASP A 79 -4.67 -6.60 -3.40
CA ASP A 79 -4.74 -5.48 -4.33
C ASP A 79 -6.00 -4.69 -3.99
N ILE A 80 -5.84 -3.40 -3.70
CA ILE A 80 -6.87 -2.53 -3.10
C ILE A 80 -6.99 -1.28 -3.95
N GLU A 81 -8.19 -1.03 -4.46
CA GLU A 81 -8.55 0.23 -5.09
C GLU A 81 -9.24 1.12 -4.05
N TRP A 82 -8.88 2.40 -4.01
CA TRP A 82 -9.34 3.38 -3.05
C TRP A 82 -9.61 4.73 -3.73
N ALA A 83 -10.35 5.59 -3.04
CA ALA A 83 -10.60 6.97 -3.43
C ALA A 83 -10.53 7.89 -2.21
N ILE A 84 -10.18 9.16 -2.44
CA ILE A 84 -10.27 10.22 -1.42
C ILE A 84 -11.31 11.22 -1.88
N ASP A 85 -12.37 11.36 -1.10
CA ASP A 85 -13.43 12.33 -1.33
C ASP A 85 -13.07 13.66 -0.67
N LYS A 86 -12.99 14.73 -1.46
CA LYS A 86 -12.61 16.06 -0.98
C LYS A 86 -13.73 16.78 -0.21
N ASP A 87 -14.96 16.28 -0.30
CA ASP A 87 -16.10 16.84 0.43
C ASP A 87 -16.14 16.37 1.89
N PHE A 88 -15.37 15.33 2.22
CA PHE A 88 -15.24 14.79 3.58
C PHE A 88 -13.92 15.22 4.21
N SER A 89 -13.89 15.27 5.54
CA SER A 89 -12.66 15.56 6.29
C SER A 89 -11.83 14.30 6.45
N PHE A 90 -10.50 14.44 6.44
CA PHE A 90 -9.60 13.36 6.83
C PHE A 90 -9.83 13.00 8.31
N PRO A 91 -9.87 11.70 8.70
CA PRO A 91 -9.60 10.52 7.87
C PRO A 91 -10.84 9.90 7.18
N GLU A 92 -12.04 10.42 7.40
CA GLU A 92 -13.30 9.88 6.86
C GLU A 92 -13.43 10.03 5.33
N SER A 93 -12.58 10.84 4.72
CA SER A 93 -12.49 11.03 3.27
C SER A 93 -11.96 9.81 2.50
N ILE A 94 -11.36 8.81 3.16
CA ILE A 94 -10.77 7.66 2.49
C ILE A 94 -11.80 6.54 2.33
N PHE A 95 -12.08 6.15 1.09
CA PHE A 95 -13.02 5.09 0.74
C PHE A 95 -12.31 3.93 0.05
N ILE A 96 -12.64 2.70 0.43
CA ILE A 96 -12.18 1.48 -0.24
C ILE A 96 -13.25 1.05 -1.24
N VAL A 97 -12.92 1.11 -2.53
CA VAL A 97 -13.87 0.78 -3.61
C VAL A 97 -13.77 -0.67 -4.06
N GLN A 98 -12.59 -1.29 -3.93
CA GLN A 98 -12.36 -2.68 -4.32
C GLN A 98 -11.23 -3.28 -3.48
N ALA A 99 -11.37 -4.53 -3.04
CA ALA A 99 -10.27 -5.31 -2.47
C ALA A 99 -10.29 -6.75 -3.01
N ARG A 100 -9.22 -7.18 -3.69
CA ARG A 100 -9.07 -8.56 -4.21
C ARG A 100 -7.70 -9.13 -3.87
N PRO A 101 -7.56 -10.46 -3.77
CA PRO A 101 -6.24 -11.07 -3.62
C PRO A 101 -5.30 -10.61 -4.74
N GLU A 102 -4.08 -10.21 -4.37
CA GLU A 102 -3.07 -9.84 -5.36
C GLU A 102 -2.66 -11.08 -6.18
N THR A 103 -2.45 -10.96 -7.47
CA THR A 103 -2.30 -12.10 -8.37
C THR A 103 -1.03 -12.95 -8.19
N VAL A 104 0.10 -12.37 -7.77
CA VAL A 104 1.41 -13.03 -7.74
C VAL A 104 1.78 -13.54 -6.33
N TRP A 105 1.73 -12.66 -5.35
CA TRP A 105 2.15 -12.90 -3.97
C TRP A 105 1.08 -13.61 -3.15
N SER A 106 -0.22 -13.42 -3.45
CA SER A 106 -1.27 -14.13 -2.70
C SER A 106 -1.24 -15.65 -2.93
N GLN A 107 -0.70 -16.09 -4.07
CA GLN A 107 -0.53 -17.51 -4.42
C GLN A 107 0.70 -18.14 -3.76
N ARG A 108 1.64 -17.34 -3.25
CA ARG A 108 2.83 -17.86 -2.57
C ARG A 108 2.40 -18.47 -1.23
N LYS A 109 2.49 -19.79 -1.13
CA LYS A 109 2.40 -20.48 0.17
C LYS A 109 3.44 -19.87 1.10
N LYS A 110 3.01 -19.33 2.25
CA LYS A 110 3.92 -18.90 3.31
C LYS A 110 4.81 -20.09 3.67
N LYS A 111 6.07 -20.06 3.22
CA LYS A 111 7.08 -20.98 3.74
C LYS A 111 7.25 -20.60 5.20
N SER A 112 6.97 -21.54 6.09
CA SER A 112 7.29 -21.38 7.50
C SER A 112 8.79 -21.10 7.60
N LEU A 113 9.15 -19.88 8.02
CA LEU A 113 10.55 -19.47 8.21
C LEU A 113 11.21 -20.25 9.35
N ILE A 114 10.37 -20.70 10.28
CA ILE A 114 10.70 -21.74 11.23
C ILE A 114 10.41 -23.05 10.50
N GLY A 115 11.31 -24.04 10.44
CA GLY A 115 10.94 -25.38 9.96
C GLY A 115 9.76 -25.97 10.78
N LYS A 116 9.55 -27.28 10.76
CA LYS A 116 8.54 -27.95 11.63
C LYS A 116 8.71 -27.71 13.15
N LYS A 117 9.65 -26.86 13.58
CA LYS A 117 9.97 -26.60 14.97
C LYS A 117 9.07 -25.52 15.56
N SER A 118 8.73 -25.61 16.84
CA SER A 118 8.03 -24.50 17.52
C SER A 118 9.04 -23.42 17.94
N GLY A 119 8.54 -22.21 18.26
CA GLY A 119 9.38 -21.13 18.79
C GLY A 119 10.18 -21.54 20.04
N TYR A 120 9.62 -22.42 20.87
CA TYR A 120 10.30 -22.99 22.05
C TYR A 120 11.51 -23.86 21.66
N GLN A 121 11.37 -24.68 20.61
CA GLN A 121 12.47 -25.55 20.15
C GLN A 121 13.65 -24.76 19.61
N LEU A 122 13.41 -23.64 18.93
CA LEU A 122 14.48 -22.76 18.46
C LEU A 122 15.22 -22.11 19.63
N LEU A 123 14.48 -21.66 20.65
CA LEU A 123 15.03 -21.01 21.83
C LEU A 123 15.89 -21.99 22.63
N MET A 124 15.46 -23.25 22.75
CA MET A 124 16.23 -24.32 23.37
C MET A 124 17.48 -24.70 22.55
N GLU A 125 17.40 -24.73 21.21
CA GLU A 125 18.59 -24.96 20.38
C GLU A 125 19.64 -23.86 20.51
N GLN A 126 19.23 -22.60 20.59
CA GLN A 126 20.14 -21.48 20.82
C GLN A 126 20.75 -21.55 22.22
N ALA A 127 19.95 -21.85 23.25
CA ALA A 127 20.43 -21.97 24.63
C ALA A 127 21.42 -23.14 24.82
N MET A 128 21.24 -24.24 24.08
CA MET A 128 22.15 -25.39 24.14
C MET A 128 23.40 -25.26 23.26
N LYS A 129 23.51 -24.21 22.44
CA LYS A 129 24.67 -23.99 21.58
C LYS A 129 25.85 -23.51 22.43
N ARG A 130 26.80 -24.40 22.71
CA ARG A 130 28.02 -24.07 23.48
C ARG A 130 28.79 -22.95 22.78
N ILE A 131 28.96 -21.83 23.47
CA ILE A 131 29.86 -20.75 23.06
C ILE A 131 31.27 -21.19 23.42
N LYS A 132 32.17 -21.27 22.44
CA LYS A 132 33.61 -21.39 22.71
C LYS A 132 34.08 -20.03 23.22
N ILE A 133 34.53 -19.99 24.47
CA ILE A 133 35.21 -18.82 25.01
C ILE A 133 36.66 -18.90 24.50
N PRO A 134 37.15 -17.92 23.73
CA PRO A 134 38.57 -17.86 23.34
C PRO A 134 39.44 -17.68 24.60
N GLU A 135 40.58 -18.36 24.66
CA GLU A 135 41.63 -18.16 25.67
C GLU A 135 42.30 -16.79 25.53
#